data_AF-A0AAU2SLS7-F1
#
_entry.id   AF-A0AAU2SLS7-F1
#
_cell.length_a   1.000
_cell.length_b   1.000
_cell.length_c   1.000
_cell.angle_alpha   90.00
_cell.angle_beta   90.00
_cell.angle_gamma   90.00
#
_symmetry.space_group_name_H-M   'P 1'
#
loop_
_entity.id
_entity.type
_entity.pdbx_description
1 polymer ?
#
loop_
_entity_poly.entity_id
_entity_poly.type
_entity_poly.pdbx_seq_one_letter_code
_entity_poly.pdbx_strand_id
1 'polypeptide(L)'
;MAVERAYPEMIRDEHYVRPFDGWQGYAHVRVWRPAPDQVTVMLSGLGGGCTLEKLLPLLRDEYPDDTVEFFFHVPSDWAALGYYAALTVGSDGTVVQTRMAGDTLAARLGPTLYATEDPDDETTGWGGA
;
A
#
# COMPACT_ATOMS: atom_id res chain seq x y z
N MET A 1 4.10 -15.89 -29.69
CA MET A 1 2.91 -15.22 -29.13
C MET A 1 3.22 -14.93 -27.66
N ALA A 2 3.53 -13.68 -27.31
CA ALA A 2 3.74 -13.31 -25.92
C ALA A 2 2.37 -13.33 -25.22
N VAL A 3 2.23 -14.11 -24.15
CA VAL A 3 1.07 -14.01 -23.27
C VAL A 3 1.14 -12.60 -22.68
N GLU A 4 0.21 -11.74 -23.08
CA GLU A 4 0.02 -10.45 -22.44
C GLU A 4 -0.22 -10.76 -20.95
N ARG A 5 0.73 -10.38 -20.09
CA ARG A 5 0.61 -10.62 -18.65
C ARG A 5 -0.53 -9.72 -18.20
N ALA A 6 -1.74 -10.29 -18.07
CA ALA A 6 -2.86 -9.58 -17.49
C ALA A 6 -2.49 -9.28 -16.03
N TYR A 7 -2.19 -8.02 -15.76
CA TYR A 7 -1.94 -7.55 -14.41
C TYR A 7 -3.22 -7.63 -13.58
N PRO A 8 -3.11 -7.81 -12.25
CA PRO A 8 -4.27 -7.87 -11.39
C PRO A 8 -5.07 -6.56 -11.43
N GLU A 9 -6.38 -6.69 -11.32
CA GLU A 9 -7.28 -5.52 -11.26
C GLU A 9 -7.10 -4.80 -9.93
N MET A 10 -6.96 -3.47 -9.98
CA MET A 10 -7.04 -2.61 -8.81
C MET A 10 -8.52 -2.35 -8.50
N ILE A 11 -8.99 -2.86 -7.36
CA ILE A 11 -10.40 -2.81 -6.95
C ILE A 11 -10.69 -1.66 -5.99
N ARG A 12 -9.65 -0.98 -5.47
CA ARG A 12 -9.77 0.14 -4.53
C ARG A 12 -8.55 1.06 -4.62
N ASP A 13 -8.81 2.36 -4.54
CA ASP A 13 -7.81 3.42 -4.42
C ASP A 13 -8.47 4.63 -3.72
N GLU A 14 -8.23 4.81 -2.42
CA GLU A 14 -8.88 5.86 -1.64
C GLU A 14 -8.10 6.29 -0.40
N HIS A 15 -8.41 7.49 0.11
CA HIS A 15 -8.00 7.92 1.44
C HIS A 15 -8.95 7.29 2.48
N TYR A 16 -8.43 6.37 3.28
CA TYR A 16 -9.13 5.75 4.39
C TYR A 16 -9.11 6.68 5.61
N VAL A 17 -10.29 7.22 5.96
CA VAL A 17 -10.48 8.21 7.03
C VAL A 17 -11.43 7.68 8.12
N ARG A 18 -11.66 6.36 8.21
CA ARG A 18 -12.62 5.85 9.19
C ARG A 18 -12.13 6.13 10.62
N PRO A 19 -12.97 6.74 11.48
CA PRO A 19 -12.62 6.95 12.87
C PRO A 19 -12.56 5.60 13.59
N PHE A 20 -11.41 5.31 14.18
CA PHE A 20 -11.25 4.21 15.13
C PHE A 20 -10.35 4.68 16.28
N ASP A 21 -10.65 4.26 17.50
CA ASP A 21 -9.84 4.59 18.69
C ASP A 21 -9.53 6.10 18.86
N GLY A 22 -10.51 6.97 18.54
CA GLY A 22 -10.35 8.42 18.64
C GLY A 22 -9.41 9.07 17.60
N TRP A 23 -8.97 8.31 16.59
CA TRP A 23 -8.08 8.77 15.54
C TRP A 23 -8.75 9.82 14.63
N GLN A 24 -8.02 10.90 14.34
CA GLN A 24 -8.34 11.91 13.33
C GLN A 24 -7.18 12.00 12.34
N GLY A 25 -7.08 11.05 11.43
CA GLY A 25 -6.07 11.04 10.38
C GLY A 25 -6.55 10.33 9.13
N TYR A 26 -5.61 10.05 8.23
CA TYR A 26 -5.86 9.31 7.00
C TYR A 26 -4.78 8.26 6.77
N ALA A 27 -5.12 7.25 5.96
CA ALA A 27 -4.18 6.34 5.33
C ALA A 27 -4.59 6.20 3.86
N HIS A 28 -3.68 6.35 2.92
CA HIS A 28 -3.98 6.04 1.52
C HIS A 28 -3.91 4.52 1.32
N VAL A 29 -5.01 3.92 0.86
CA VAL A 29 -5.17 2.47 0.71
C VAL A 29 -5.46 2.14 -0.74
N ARG A 30 -4.62 1.28 -1.31
CA ARG A 30 -4.81 0.71 -2.66
C ARG A 30 -4.92 -0.81 -2.56
N VAL A 31 -5.84 -1.41 -3.29
CA VAL A 31 -6.08 -2.86 -3.23
C VAL A 31 -6.19 -3.45 -4.62
N TRP A 32 -5.46 -4.53 -4.84
CA TRP A 32 -5.52 -5.35 -6.06
C TRP A 32 -6.08 -6.73 -5.74
N ARG A 33 -6.78 -7.33 -6.71
CA ARG A 33 -7.28 -8.70 -6.63
C ARG A 33 -6.51 -9.61 -7.59
N PRO A 34 -5.37 -10.20 -7.16
CA PRO A 34 -4.59 -11.11 -7.99
C PRO A 34 -5.23 -12.48 -8.22
N ALA A 35 -6.10 -12.93 -7.32
CA ALA A 35 -6.86 -14.18 -7.44
C ALA A 35 -8.25 -14.03 -6.81
N PRO A 36 -9.20 -14.94 -7.09
CA PRO A 36 -10.56 -14.85 -6.55
C PRO A 36 -10.64 -14.77 -5.02
N ASP A 37 -9.67 -15.36 -4.31
CA ASP A 37 -9.59 -15.49 -2.85
C ASP A 37 -8.32 -14.81 -2.28
N GLN A 38 -7.71 -13.90 -3.03
CA GLN A 38 -6.51 -13.18 -2.59
C GLN A 38 -6.63 -11.70 -2.92
N VAL A 39 -6.28 -10.87 -1.94
CA VAL A 39 -6.13 -9.42 -2.13
C VAL A 39 -4.75 -8.97 -1.67
N THR A 40 -4.18 -8.03 -2.42
CA THR A 40 -2.95 -7.34 -2.07
C THR A 40 -3.30 -5.91 -1.69
N VAL A 41 -2.97 -5.51 -0.48
CA VAL A 41 -3.26 -4.17 0.06
C VAL A 41 -1.95 -3.40 0.19
N MET A 42 -1.87 -2.24 -0.46
CA MET A 42 -0.80 -1.26 -0.29
C MET A 42 -1.29 -0.12 0.59
N LEU A 43 -0.48 0.21 1.58
CA LEU A 43 -0.66 1.39 2.42
C LEU A 43 0.36 2.45 2.03
N SER A 44 -0.07 3.71 1.96
CA SER A 44 0.77 4.87 1.71
C SER A 44 0.30 6.03 2.60
N GLY A 45 1.19 6.97 2.94
CA GLY A 45 0.83 8.21 3.65
C GLY A 45 0.02 8.01 4.95
N LEU A 46 0.64 7.47 5.99
CA LEU A 46 0.00 7.35 7.32
C LEU A 46 0.03 8.68 8.07
N GLY A 47 -1.14 9.26 8.36
CA GLY A 47 -1.28 10.52 9.07
C GLY A 47 -1.92 10.40 10.46
N GLY A 48 -1.79 11.46 11.26
CA GLY A 48 -2.63 11.68 12.46
C GLY A 48 -2.47 10.67 13.60
N GLY A 49 -1.34 9.99 13.74
CA GLY A 49 -1.11 9.00 14.80
C GLY A 49 -1.65 7.59 14.50
N CYS A 50 -2.03 7.32 13.24
CA CYS A 50 -2.31 5.98 12.78
C CYS A 50 -1.06 5.10 12.86
N THR A 51 -1.21 3.87 13.32
CA THR A 51 -0.14 2.86 13.25
C THR A 51 -0.60 1.67 12.42
N LEU A 52 0.35 0.92 11.87
CA LEU A 52 0.04 -0.28 11.10
C LEU A 52 -0.68 -1.32 11.97
N GLU A 53 -0.27 -1.47 13.23
CA GLU A 53 -0.85 -2.40 14.20
C GLU A 53 -2.34 -2.16 14.41
N LYS A 54 -2.79 -0.90 14.35
CA LYS A 54 -4.21 -0.57 14.49
C LYS A 54 -4.98 -0.70 13.18
N LEU A 55 -4.36 -0.36 12.05
CA LEU A 55 -5.03 -0.30 10.75
C LEU A 55 -5.17 -1.67 10.07
N LEU A 56 -4.13 -2.51 10.14
CA LEU A 56 -4.12 -3.80 9.44
C LEU A 56 -5.28 -4.75 9.85
N PRO A 57 -5.65 -4.86 11.14
CA PRO A 57 -6.81 -5.67 11.52
C PRO A 57 -8.12 -5.17 10.90
N LEU A 58 -8.34 -3.86 10.87
CA LEU A 58 -9.56 -3.26 10.31
C LEU A 58 -9.67 -3.53 8.81
N LEU A 59 -8.56 -3.40 8.08
CA LEU A 59 -8.54 -3.71 6.65
C LEU A 59 -8.69 -5.20 6.39
N ARG A 60 -8.18 -6.07 7.27
CA ARG A 60 -8.38 -7.51 7.16
C ARG A 60 -9.85 -7.89 7.36
N ASP A 61 -10.56 -7.24 8.28
CA ASP A 61 -11.99 -7.47 8.53
C ASP A 61 -12.87 -7.10 7.32
N GLU A 62 -12.41 -6.23 6.41
CA GLU A 62 -13.12 -5.91 5.17
C GLU A 62 -13.04 -7.03 4.11
N TYR A 63 -12.10 -7.96 4.26
CA TYR A 63 -11.87 -9.08 3.34
C TYR A 63 -11.81 -10.42 4.10
N PRO A 64 -12.88 -10.82 4.81
CA PRO A 64 -12.85 -11.97 5.73
C PRO A 64 -12.63 -13.32 5.04
N ASP A 65 -13.00 -13.43 3.76
CA ASP A 65 -12.89 -14.66 2.97
C ASP A 65 -11.60 -14.70 2.12
N ASP A 66 -10.83 -13.61 2.07
CA ASP A 66 -9.63 -13.52 1.24
C ASP A 66 -8.34 -13.72 2.06
N THR A 67 -7.33 -14.27 1.40
CA THR A 67 -5.94 -14.16 1.85
C THR A 67 -5.45 -12.73 1.58
N VAL A 68 -5.18 -11.98 2.64
CA VAL A 68 -4.71 -10.59 2.55
C VAL A 68 -3.19 -10.52 2.68
N GLU A 69 -2.50 -10.04 1.64
CA GLU A 69 -1.10 -9.63 1.69
C GLU A 69 -1.00 -8.11 1.90
N PHE A 70 -0.17 -7.66 2.84
CA PHE A 70 0.00 -6.24 3.14
C PHE A 70 1.37 -5.72 2.75
N PHE A 71 1.39 -4.54 2.14
CA PHE A 71 2.60 -3.81 1.77
C PHE A 71 2.49 -2.36 2.24
N PHE A 72 3.65 -1.74 2.43
CA PHE A 72 3.76 -0.35 2.82
C PHE A 72 4.70 0.38 1.89
N HIS A 73 4.27 1.55 1.45
CA HIS A 73 5.08 2.50 0.72
C HIS A 73 5.24 3.76 1.57
N VAL A 74 6.49 4.06 1.90
CA VAL A 74 6.87 5.34 2.49
C VAL A 74 7.38 6.20 1.34
N PRO A 75 6.63 7.23 0.90
CA PRO A 75 7.14 8.17 -0.07
C PRO A 75 8.38 8.85 0.51
N SER A 76 9.33 9.24 -0.36
CA SER A 76 10.50 9.98 0.10
C SER A 76 10.05 11.30 0.73
N ASP A 77 10.35 11.48 2.01
CA ASP A 77 10.37 12.82 2.61
C ASP A 77 11.80 13.36 2.60
N TRP A 78 11.98 14.62 3.02
CA TRP A 78 13.30 15.27 3.04
C TRP A 78 14.32 14.59 3.98
N ALA A 79 13.88 13.68 4.86
CA ALA A 79 14.73 12.98 5.82
C ALA A 79 14.96 11.49 5.48
N ALA A 80 14.14 10.89 4.62
CA ALA A 80 14.18 9.48 4.27
C ALA A 80 14.10 9.23 2.77
N LEU A 81 14.98 8.36 2.26
CA LEU A 81 14.79 7.77 0.94
C LEU A 81 13.51 6.92 0.98
N GLY A 82 12.59 7.19 0.05
CA GLY A 82 11.35 6.43 -0.09
C GLY A 82 11.63 4.94 -0.22
N TYR A 83 10.77 4.11 0.33
CA TYR A 83 10.94 2.66 0.27
C TYR A 83 9.63 1.89 0.28
N TYR A 84 9.72 0.68 -0.24
CA TYR A 84 8.66 -0.33 -0.19
C TYR A 84 9.00 -1.39 0.85
N ALA A 85 7.98 -1.88 1.56
CA ALA A 85 8.12 -2.97 2.51
C ALA A 85 6.96 -3.95 2.42
N ALA A 86 7.26 -5.24 2.57
CA ALA A 86 6.26 -6.24 2.91
C ALA A 86 5.97 -6.17 4.41
N LEU A 87 4.70 -6.25 4.79
CA LEU A 87 4.27 -6.22 6.17
C LEU A 87 3.92 -7.63 6.63
N THR A 88 4.55 -8.08 7.71
CA THR A 88 4.21 -9.35 8.38
C THR A 88 3.64 -9.04 9.75
N VAL A 89 2.46 -9.57 10.04
CA VAL A 89 1.80 -9.43 11.35
C VAL A 89 2.22 -10.61 12.22
N GLY A 90 2.87 -10.32 13.35
CA GLY A 90 3.21 -11.29 14.38
C GLY A 90 1.98 -11.79 15.12
N SER A 91 2.10 -12.94 15.79
CA SER A 91 1.01 -13.51 16.60
C SER A 91 0.59 -12.65 17.79
N ASP A 92 1.45 -11.71 18.20
CA ASP A 92 1.22 -10.72 19.25
C ASP A 92 0.66 -9.39 18.70
N GLY A 93 0.35 -9.32 17.41
CA GLY A 93 -0.16 -8.12 16.74
C GLY A 93 0.93 -7.11 16.34
N THR A 94 2.21 -7.40 16.58
CA THR A 94 3.31 -6.55 16.11
C THR A 94 3.43 -6.60 14.59
N VAL A 95 3.84 -5.49 13.96
CA VAL A 95 4.04 -5.43 12.52
C VAL A 95 5.53 -5.31 12.19
N VAL A 96 6.05 -6.30 11.48
CA VAL A 96 7.43 -6.30 10.98
C VAL A 96 7.43 -5.83 9.53
N GLN A 97 8.23 -4.80 9.26
CA GLN A 97 8.44 -4.27 7.91
C GLN A 97 9.71 -4.87 7.31
N THR A 98 9.55 -5.64 6.23
CA THR A 98 10.69 -6.18 5.47
C THR A 98 10.86 -5.37 4.20
N ARG A 99 11.92 -4.56 4.15
CA ARG A 99 12.23 -3.72 2.98
C ARG A 99 12.38 -4.56 1.71
N MET A 100 11.87 -4.03 0.60
CA MET A 100 11.95 -4.64 -0.70
C MET A 100 12.07 -3.59 -1.81
N ALA A 101 12.51 -4.03 -2.99
CA ALA A 101 12.51 -3.17 -4.18
C ALA A 101 11.08 -3.00 -4.73
N GLY A 102 10.72 -1.78 -5.12
CA GLY A 102 9.44 -1.48 -5.77
C GLY A 102 9.25 -2.30 -7.05
N ASP A 103 10.31 -2.48 -7.85
CA ASP A 103 10.28 -3.26 -9.09
C ASP A 103 9.84 -4.72 -8.88
N THR A 104 10.20 -5.32 -7.74
CA THR A 104 9.76 -6.67 -7.39
C THR A 104 8.24 -6.72 -7.21
N LEU A 105 7.65 -5.67 -6.63
CA LEU A 105 6.21 -5.56 -6.45
C LEU A 105 5.50 -5.17 -7.75
N ALA A 106 6.09 -4.26 -8.54
CA ALA A 106 5.56 -3.85 -9.84
C ALA A 106 5.51 -5.01 -10.83
N ALA A 107 6.48 -5.92 -10.78
CA ALA A 107 6.45 -7.14 -11.58
C ALA A 107 5.25 -8.06 -11.25
N ARG A 108 4.68 -7.95 -10.04
CA ARG A 108 3.46 -8.68 -9.61
C ARG A 108 2.19 -7.90 -9.89
N LEU A 109 2.14 -6.62 -9.53
CA LEU A 109 0.92 -5.81 -9.55
C LEU A 109 0.71 -5.01 -10.84
N GLY A 110 1.77 -4.87 -11.63
CA GLY A 110 1.73 -4.14 -12.89
C GLY A 110 1.94 -2.63 -12.75
N PRO A 111 1.79 -1.89 -13.85
CA PRO A 111 2.09 -0.47 -13.93
C PRO A 111 1.18 0.41 -13.05
N THR A 112 0.02 -0.10 -12.62
CA THR A 112 -0.89 0.60 -11.70
C THR A 112 -0.29 0.82 -10.32
N LEU A 113 0.78 0.10 -9.96
CA LEU A 113 1.52 0.36 -8.72
C LEU A 113 2.11 1.78 -8.67
N TYR A 114 2.67 2.26 -9.80
CA TYR A 114 3.35 3.55 -9.89
C TYR A 114 2.42 4.68 -10.35
N ALA A 115 1.27 4.37 -10.96
CA ALA A 115 0.35 5.35 -11.51
C ALA A 115 -0.29 6.28 -10.47
N THR A 116 -0.10 5.99 -9.18
CA THR A 116 -0.68 6.73 -8.05
C THR A 116 0.37 7.02 -6.98
N GLU A 117 1.67 7.04 -7.32
CA GLU A 117 2.72 7.62 -6.47
C GLU A 117 2.45 9.12 -6.36
N ASP A 118 1.70 9.46 -5.30
CA ASP A 118 1.49 10.76 -4.64
C ASP A 118 1.18 12.03 -5.49
N PRO A 119 -0.01 12.65 -5.33
CA PRO A 119 -0.24 14.03 -5.78
C PRO A 119 0.59 15.09 -5.02
N ASP A 120 1.22 14.76 -3.89
CA ASP A 120 2.15 15.63 -3.15
C ASP A 120 3.63 15.42 -3.52
N ASP A 121 3.93 14.68 -4.60
CA ASP A 121 5.27 14.66 -5.19
C ASP A 121 5.55 15.99 -5.93
N GLU A 122 5.86 17.05 -5.17
CA GLU A 122 6.44 18.29 -5.68
C GLU A 122 7.88 18.10 -6.25
N THR A 123 8.29 16.87 -6.61
CA THR A 123 9.49 16.68 -7.44
C THR A 123 9.22 16.79 -8.95
N THR A 124 7.98 17.06 -9.36
CA THR A 124 7.65 17.59 -10.70
C THR A 124 8.09 19.05 -10.86
N GLY A 125 9.39 19.31 -10.72
CA GLY A 125 9.96 20.62 -10.93
C GLY A 125 11.47 20.61 -10.84
N TRP A 126 12.15 20.04 -11.84
CA TRP A 126 13.37 20.54 -12.51
C TRP A 126 13.81 19.49 -13.54
N GLY A 127 13.06 19.40 -14.65
CA GLY A 127 13.38 18.47 -15.73
C GLY A 127 12.51 18.68 -16.96
N GLY A 128 12.49 19.89 -17.50
CA GLY A 128 11.69 20.18 -18.70
C GLY A 128 11.76 21.63 -19.18
N ALA A 129 12.95 22.07 -19.59
CA ALA A 129 13.19 23.02 -20.69
C ALA A 129 14.68 23.02 -21.05
#